data_AF-A0A5J4E1L5-F1
#
_entry.id   AF-A0A5J4E1L5-F1
#
_cell.length_a   1.000
_cell.length_b   1.000
_cell.length_c   1.000
_cell.angle_alpha   90.00
_cell.angle_beta   90.00
_cell.angle_gamma   90.00
#
_symmetry.space_group_name_H-M   'P 1'
#
loop_
_entity.id
_entity.type
_entity.pdbx_description
1 polymer ?
#
loop_
_entity_poly.entity_id
_entity_poly.type
_entity_poly.pdbx_seq_one_letter_code
_entity_poly.pdbx_strand_id
1 'polypeptide(L)'
;MAIIDGVYNDFCDEEGFEAECRQGRALGMDGKTLIHPSQIAPCNAIFEPAKEELDWSRKIIAAFELPENRSKGVISVEGRMVERLHAEMARRTVAIAEAIDEMGKV
;
A
#
# COMPACT_ATOMS: atom_id res chain seq x y z
N MET A 1 4.83 -13.54 -1.56
CA MET A 1 5.76 -13.47 -0.41
C MET A 1 5.65 -12.06 0.15
N ALA A 2 5.42 -11.92 1.46
CA ALA A 2 5.41 -10.61 2.11
C ALA A 2 6.83 -10.24 2.56
N ILE A 3 7.20 -8.97 2.44
CA ILE A 3 8.49 -8.45 2.91
C ILE A 3 8.22 -7.62 4.17
N ILE A 4 8.67 -8.11 5.32
CA ILE A 4 8.37 -7.53 6.63
C ILE A 4 9.65 -6.96 7.23
N ASP A 5 9.57 -5.72 7.69
CA ASP A 5 10.66 -5.04 8.37
C ASP A 5 10.89 -5.60 9.80
N GLY A 6 12.10 -5.40 10.31
CA GLY A 6 12.56 -5.89 11.61
C GLY A 6 11.89 -5.19 12.80
N VAL A 7 12.24 -5.60 14.01
CA VAL A 7 11.72 -5.02 15.25
C VAL A 7 12.34 -3.66 15.56
N TYR A 8 11.57 -2.78 16.19
CA TYR A 8 12.08 -1.58 16.83
C TYR A 8 12.12 -1.79 18.34
N ASN A 9 13.32 -1.79 18.93
CA ASN A 9 13.52 -2.24 20.32
C ASN A 9 13.15 -1.19 21.38
N ASP A 10 13.30 0.11 21.07
CA ASP A 10 13.00 1.18 22.00
C ASP A 10 11.50 1.53 21.96
N PHE A 11 10.66 0.73 22.61
CA PHE A 11 9.21 0.92 22.56
C PHE A 11 8.70 2.21 23.22
N CYS A 12 9.56 2.95 23.94
CA CYS A 12 9.25 4.25 24.52
C CYS A 12 9.48 5.40 23.52
N ASP A 13 10.26 5.18 22.46
CA ASP A 13 10.52 6.16 21.39
C ASP A 13 9.49 6.00 20.26
N GLU A 14 8.33 6.63 20.45
CA GLU A 14 7.24 6.62 19.47
C GLU A 14 7.62 7.34 18.17
N GLU A 15 8.36 8.45 18.25
CA GLU A 15 8.77 9.24 17.08
C GLU A 15 9.77 8.47 16.22
N GLY A 16 10.75 7.82 16.85
CA GLY A 16 11.72 6.95 16.18
C GLY A 16 11.04 5.75 15.52
N PHE A 17 10.08 5.12 16.21
CA PHE A 17 9.29 4.03 15.65
C PHE A 17 8.51 4.44 14.40
N GLU A 18 7.83 5.60 14.44
CA GLU A 18 7.08 6.11 13.29
C GLU A 18 8.00 6.43 12.11
N ALA A 19 9.15 7.05 12.37
CA ALA A 19 10.12 7.38 11.34
C ALA A 19 10.62 6.12 10.60
N GLU A 20 10.95 5.05 11.34
CA GLU A 20 11.40 3.79 10.76
C GLU A 20 10.28 3.08 9.99
N CYS A 21 9.04 3.10 10.50
CA CYS A 21 7.89 2.58 9.75
C CYS A 21 7.68 3.33 8.42
N ARG A 22 7.77 4.66 8.41
CA ARG A 22 7.63 5.47 7.19
C ARG A 22 8.75 5.17 6.20
N GLN A 23 9.99 4.98 6.69
CA GLN A 23 11.12 4.56 5.87
C GLN A 23 10.88 3.17 5.26
N GLY A 24 10.44 2.20 6.07
CA GLY A 24 10.11 0.84 5.60
C GLY A 24 9.07 0.86 4.49
N ARG A 25 7.97 1.62 4.66
CA ARG A 25 6.97 1.81 3.60
C ARG A 25 7.56 2.45 2.34
N ALA A 26 8.38 3.49 2.49
CA ALA A 26 9.00 4.15 1.33
C ALA A 26 9.94 3.22 0.55
N LEU A 27 10.53 2.22 1.21
CA LEU A 27 11.36 1.18 0.60
C LEU A 27 10.54 0.01 0.01
N GLY A 28 9.22 0.00 0.20
CA GLY A 28 8.32 -1.03 -0.34
C GLY A 28 8.10 -2.24 0.57
N MET A 29 8.37 -2.10 1.88
CA MET A 29 8.00 -3.13 2.86
C MET A 29 6.47 -3.24 2.99
N ASP A 30 5.98 -4.45 3.23
CA ASP A 30 4.55 -4.76 3.41
C ASP A 30 4.07 -4.52 4.86
N GLY A 31 5.00 -4.37 5.82
CA GLY A 31 4.71 -4.19 7.23
C GLY A 31 5.97 -4.25 8.09
N LYS A 32 5.78 -4.32 9.42
CA LYS A 32 6.86 -4.40 10.41
C LYS A 32 6.55 -5.41 11.50
N THR A 33 7.57 -6.08 12.01
CA THR A 33 7.45 -6.98 13.17
C THR A 33 7.36 -6.14 14.45
N LEU A 34 6.37 -6.42 15.31
CA LEU A 34 6.08 -5.63 16.52
C LEU A 34 6.41 -6.40 17.80
N ILE A 35 6.86 -5.70 18.84
CA ILE A 35 7.23 -6.28 20.15
C ILE A 35 6.40 -5.72 21.31
N HIS A 36 5.65 -4.65 21.09
CA HIS A 36 4.85 -4.01 22.13
C HIS A 36 3.48 -3.54 21.59
N PRO A 37 2.38 -3.63 22.38
CA PRO A 37 1.05 -3.22 21.92
C PRO A 37 0.93 -1.76 21.45
N SER A 38 1.72 -0.83 22.02
CA SER A 38 1.70 0.58 21.58
C SER A 38 2.13 0.78 20.13
N GLN A 39 2.86 -0.18 19.55
CA GLN A 39 3.36 -0.10 18.17
C GLN A 39 2.28 -0.48 17.13
N ILE A 40 1.19 -1.12 17.55
CA ILE A 40 0.16 -1.67 16.63
C ILE A 40 -0.54 -0.55 15.86
N ALA A 41 -1.11 0.41 16.59
CA ALA A 41 -1.86 1.51 15.98
C ALA A 41 -1.01 2.36 15.01
N PRO A 42 0.18 2.87 15.39
CA PRO A 42 1.02 3.64 14.47
C PRO A 42 1.53 2.79 13.29
N CYS A 43 1.86 1.52 13.49
CA CYS A 43 2.26 0.63 12.38
C CYS A 43 1.12 0.48 11.36
N ASN A 44 -0.08 0.15 11.81
CA ASN A 44 -1.23 -0.02 10.91
C ASN A 44 -1.54 1.27 10.15
N ALA A 45 -1.58 2.41 10.84
CA ALA A 45 -1.81 3.71 10.20
C ALA A 45 -0.76 4.05 9.14
N ILE A 46 0.51 3.66 9.36
CA ILE A 46 1.59 3.93 8.41
C ILE A 46 1.61 2.96 7.24
N PHE A 47 1.21 1.69 7.38
CA PHE A 47 1.22 0.69 6.30
C PHE A 47 -0.12 0.56 5.56
N GLU A 48 -1.20 1.17 6.06
CA GLU A 48 -2.50 1.22 5.40
C GLU A 48 -2.46 2.07 4.11
N PRO A 49 -2.94 1.57 2.94
CA PRO A 49 -3.01 2.36 1.71
C PRO A 49 -3.73 3.71 1.92
N ALA A 50 -3.11 4.80 1.47
CA ALA A 50 -3.75 6.11 1.59
C ALA A 50 -4.95 6.19 0.65
N LYS A 51 -5.98 6.97 1.01
CA LYS A 51 -7.19 7.14 0.19
C LYS A 51 -6.86 7.60 -1.24
N GLU A 52 -5.93 8.54 -1.39
CA GLU A 52 -5.50 9.06 -2.68
C GLU A 52 -4.81 7.98 -3.53
N GLU A 53 -4.05 7.09 -2.88
CA GLU A 53 -3.41 5.94 -3.53
C GLU A 53 -4.45 4.94 -4.04
N LEU A 54 -5.51 4.70 -3.26
CA LEU A 54 -6.63 3.83 -3.63
C LEU A 54 -7.45 4.42 -4.79
N ASP A 55 -7.79 5.70 -4.73
CA ASP A 55 -8.53 6.38 -5.79
C ASP A 55 -7.75 6.34 -7.11
N TRP A 56 -6.44 6.59 -7.06
CA TRP A 56 -5.57 6.48 -8.22
C TRP A 56 -5.48 5.05 -8.76
N SER A 57 -5.32 4.07 -7.87
CA SER A 57 -5.26 2.65 -8.22
C SER A 57 -6.52 2.20 -8.95
N ARG A 58 -7.70 2.58 -8.44
CA ARG A 58 -9.00 2.28 -9.07
C ARG A 58 -9.12 2.89 -10.46
N LYS A 59 -8.65 4.12 -10.67
CA LYS A 59 -8.63 4.76 -12.00
C LYS A 59 -7.75 4.00 -12.99
N ILE A 60 -6.55 3.58 -12.58
CA ILE A 60 -5.64 2.79 -13.42
C ILE A 60 -6.29 1.47 -13.83
N ILE A 61 -6.85 0.74 -12.86
CA ILE A 61 -7.51 -0.55 -13.10
C ILE A 61 -8.64 -0.37 -14.13
N ALA A 62 -9.54 0.57 -13.88
CA ALA A 62 -10.67 0.86 -14.77
C ALA A 62 -10.19 1.22 -16.19
N ALA A 63 -9.15 2.04 -16.32
CA ALA A 63 -8.61 2.44 -17.61
C ALA A 63 -8.08 1.24 -18.41
N PHE A 64 -7.41 0.27 -17.77
CA PHE A 64 -6.89 -0.93 -18.42
C PHE A 64 -7.94 -2.03 -18.70
N GLU A 65 -9.11 -1.94 -18.07
CA GLU A 65 -10.25 -2.84 -18.28
C GLU A 65 -11.12 -2.44 -19.49
N LEU A 66 -10.98 -1.20 -19.97
CA LEU A 66 -11.63 -0.74 -21.19
C LEU A 66 -11.26 -1.60 -22.41
N PRO A 67 -12.23 -2.01 -23.25
CA PRO A 67 -11.99 -2.89 -24.41
C PRO A 67 -10.87 -2.40 -25.33
N GLU A 68 -10.81 -1.10 -25.61
CA GLU A 68 -9.81 -0.44 -26.46
C GLU A 68 -8.38 -0.47 -25.91
N ASN A 69 -8.21 -0.75 -24.61
CA ASN A 69 -6.92 -0.80 -23.94
C ASN A 69 -6.45 -2.23 -23.67
N ARG A 70 -7.27 -3.25 -23.99
CA ARG A 70 -6.98 -4.66 -23.68
C ARG A 70 -5.65 -5.15 -24.27
N SER A 71 -5.29 -4.72 -25.48
CA SER A 71 -4.03 -5.09 -26.15
C SER A 71 -2.88 -4.10 -25.91
N LYS A 72 -3.11 -2.99 -25.20
CA LYS A 72 -2.08 -1.97 -24.96
C LYS A 72 -1.24 -2.33 -23.73
N GLY A 73 0.08 -2.18 -23.87
CA GLY A 73 1.04 -2.29 -22.77
C GLY A 73 1.17 -1.00 -21.96
N VAL A 74 0.89 0.15 -22.60
CA VAL A 74 0.99 1.50 -22.02
C VAL A 74 -0.20 2.35 -22.47
N ILE A 75 -0.74 3.17 -21.56
CA ILE A 75 -1.85 4.11 -21.81
C ILE A 75 -1.59 5.45 -21.10
N SER A 76 -2.35 6.47 -21.45
CA SER A 76 -2.37 7.75 -20.72
C SER A 76 -3.60 7.82 -19.83
N VAL A 77 -3.40 8.09 -18.53
CA VAL A 77 -4.47 8.32 -17.55
C VAL A 77 -4.22 9.68 -16.92
N GLU A 78 -5.16 10.61 -17.05
CA GLU A 78 -5.04 11.99 -16.53
C GLU A 78 -3.72 12.69 -16.93
N GLY A 79 -3.26 12.44 -18.17
CA GLY A 79 -2.02 13.02 -18.70
C GLY A 79 -0.73 12.34 -18.24
N ARG A 80 -0.82 11.25 -17.45
CA ARG A 80 0.32 10.46 -16.99
C ARG A 80 0.42 9.15 -17.77
N MET A 81 1.64 8.76 -18.11
CA MET A 81 1.92 7.45 -18.72
C MET A 81 1.78 6.36 -17.65
N VAL A 82 1.00 5.33 -17.95
CA VAL A 82 0.76 4.18 -17.07
C VAL A 82 0.94 2.89 -17.85
N GLU A 83 1.56 1.89 -17.23
CA GLU A 83 1.91 0.60 -17.83
C GLU A 83 1.12 -0.55 -17.19
N ARG A 84 1.13 -1.73 -17.81
CA ARG A 84 0.51 -2.94 -17.25
C ARG A 84 1.04 -3.28 -15.85
N LEU A 85 2.33 -3.09 -15.60
CA LEU A 85 2.93 -3.27 -14.27
C LEU A 85 2.24 -2.37 -13.22
N HIS A 86 2.00 -1.11 -13.54
CA HIS A 86 1.30 -0.19 -12.64
C HIS A 86 -0.14 -0.65 -12.36
N ALA A 87 -0.81 -1.29 -13.31
CA ALA A 87 -2.14 -1.87 -13.10
C ALA A 87 -2.09 -3.08 -12.15
N GLU A 88 -1.06 -3.91 -12.23
CA GLU A 88 -0.86 -5.02 -11.28
C GLU A 88 -0.57 -4.50 -9.86
N MET A 89 0.28 -3.47 -9.74
CA MET A 89 0.52 -2.79 -8.46
C MET A 89 -0.76 -2.19 -7.89
N ALA A 90 -1.55 -1.49 -8.71
CA ALA A 90 -2.84 -0.92 -8.31
C ALA A 90 -3.82 -1.98 -7.80
N ARG A 91 -3.90 -3.15 -8.46
CA ARG A 91 -4.74 -4.27 -8.00
C ARG A 91 -4.29 -4.78 -6.63
N ARG A 92 -2.97 -4.86 -6.40
CA ARG A 92 -2.42 -5.25 -5.09
C ARG A 92 -2.82 -4.23 -4.00
N THR A 93 -2.66 -2.93 -4.25
CA THR A 93 -3.04 -1.88 -3.29
C THR A 93 -4.52 -1.95 -2.93
N VAL A 94 -5.40 -2.12 -3.93
CA VAL A 94 -6.85 -2.26 -3.70
C VAL A 94 -7.18 -3.52 -2.88
N ALA A 95 -6.56 -4.66 -3.22
CA ALA A 95 -6.78 -5.91 -2.50
C ALA A 95 -6.36 -5.84 -1.02
N ILE A 96 -5.29 -5.10 -0.71
CA ILE A 96 -4.86 -4.87 0.68
C ILE A 96 -5.93 -4.07 1.44
N ALA A 97 -6.43 -2.97 0.87
CA ALA A 97 -7.48 -2.18 1.51
C ALA A 97 -8.78 -2.96 1.69
N GLU A 98 -9.18 -3.77 0.71
CA GLU A 98 -10.36 -4.64 0.82
C GLU A 98 -10.20 -5.66 1.96
N ALA A 99 -9.01 -6.27 2.10
CA ALA A 99 -8.74 -7.19 3.20
C ALA A 99 -8.79 -6.50 4.58
N ILE A 100 -8.28 -5.27 4.70
CA ILE A 100 -8.36 -4.46 5.93
C ILE A 100 -9.83 -4.16 6.26
N ASP A 101 -10.61 -3.72 5.28
CA ASP A 101 -12.05 -3.45 5.43
C ASP A 101 -12.86 -4.69 5.83
N GLU A 102 -12.49 -5.87 5.32
CA GLU A 102 -13.12 -7.14 5.71
C GLU A 102 -12.79 -7.52 7.16
N MET A 103 -11.54 -7.34 7.59
CA MET A 103 -11.13 -7.60 8.97
C MET A 103 -11.79 -6.65 9.98
N GLY A 104 -12.02 -5.39 9.61
CA GLY A 104 -12.70 -4.40 10.46
C GLY A 104 -14.21 -4.61 10.63
N LYS A 105 -14.83 -5.50 9.83
CA LYS A 105 -16.25 -5.87 9.93
C LYS A 105 -16.52 -7.03 10.89
N VAL A 106 -15.46 -7.68 11.40
CA VAL A 106 -15.51 -8.85 12.30
C VAL A 106 -15.48 -8.42 13.76
#